data_AF-A0AAN0SS79-F1
#
_entry.id   AF-A0AAN0SS79-F1
#
_cell.length_a   1.000
_cell.length_b   1.000
_cell.length_c   1.000
_cell.angle_alpha   90.00
_cell.angle_beta   90.00
_cell.angle_gamma   90.00
#
_symmetry.space_group_name_H-M   'P 1'
#
loop_
_entity.id
_entity.type
_entity.pdbx_description
1 polymer ?
#
loop_
_entity_poly.entity_id
_entity_poly.type
_entity_poly.pdbx_seq_one_letter_code
_entity_poly.pdbx_strand_id
1 'polypeptide(L)'
;MKSGKVLLILIFSLVLLCSCQFETEEKSEELIVMDTIVKTVGENDFLSVSMNDTPGTVNLEVADTVNSSEIRKEINAQLKNQDIRPYTINLNQRNIDIVKKEARWSEVYASIFNEVFTKNGYKDFGIRPINFESSQPFTLAIQTTLNNSDPGAKEFGKKIEIEINNVLQKKEIKKWIDKDSYTIEIYNQGGQKIN
;
A
#
# COMPACT_ATOMS: atom_id res chain seq x y z
N MET A 1 60.14 44.26 47.58
CA MET A 1 59.75 44.72 46.22
C MET A 1 59.55 43.48 45.36
N LYS A 2 58.35 43.32 44.78
CA LYS A 2 57.90 42.33 43.76
C LYS A 2 57.93 40.83 44.17
N SER A 3 56.82 40.27 44.67
CA SER A 3 55.61 39.72 43.97
C SER A 3 55.90 38.40 43.25
N GLY A 4 55.25 37.25 43.46
CA GLY A 4 54.19 36.72 44.33
C GLY A 4 54.29 35.18 44.20
N LYS A 5 54.12 34.35 45.24
CA LYS A 5 52.84 33.83 45.81
C LYS A 5 51.89 33.35 44.69
N VAL A 6 51.32 32.14 44.64
CA VAL A 6 50.92 31.10 45.61
C VAL A 6 50.43 29.92 44.73
N LEU A 7 50.91 28.68 44.88
CA LEU A 7 50.49 27.61 45.81
C LEU A 7 49.03 27.15 45.63
N LEU A 8 48.87 25.82 45.72
CA LEU A 8 47.65 25.01 45.93
C LEU A 8 46.79 24.69 44.70
N ILE A 9 46.12 23.53 44.59
CA ILE A 9 46.21 22.18 45.17
C ILE A 9 45.02 21.41 44.56
N LEU A 10 45.22 20.11 44.30
CA LEU A 10 44.24 19.00 44.30
C LEU A 10 43.10 18.89 43.27
N ILE A 11 43.10 17.68 42.68
CA ILE A 11 42.01 16.69 42.52
C ILE A 11 40.73 17.18 41.81
N PHE A 12 40.34 16.50 40.72
CA PHE A 12 39.13 15.66 40.63
C PHE A 12 38.82 15.31 39.18
N SER A 13 38.85 14.01 38.93
CA SER A 13 37.95 13.28 38.04
C SER A 13 37.81 13.77 36.61
N LEU A 14 38.55 13.08 35.74
CA LEU A 14 38.21 12.84 34.35
C LEU A 14 36.86 12.09 34.28
N VAL A 15 35.75 12.79 34.51
CA VAL A 15 34.44 12.30 34.10
C VAL A 15 34.33 12.65 32.63
N LEU A 16 34.62 11.65 31.78
CA LEU A 16 34.10 11.63 30.42
C LEU A 16 32.58 11.79 30.53
N LEU A 17 32.10 13.01 30.37
CA LEU A 17 30.76 13.23 29.84
C LEU A 17 30.83 12.79 28.37
N CYS A 18 30.72 11.48 28.17
CA CYS A 18 30.17 10.93 26.95
C CYS A 18 28.70 11.36 26.93
N SER A 19 28.46 12.63 26.63
CA SER A 19 27.18 13.07 26.15
C SER A 19 26.98 12.33 24.83
N CYS A 20 26.32 11.18 24.90
CA CYS A 20 25.56 10.68 23.77
C CYS A 20 24.61 11.81 23.41
N GLN A 21 25.03 12.66 22.47
CA GLN A 21 24.09 13.40 21.66
C GLN A 21 23.31 12.31 20.94
N PHE A 22 22.21 11.88 21.54
CA PHE A 22 21.08 11.44 20.74
C PHE A 22 20.66 12.71 20.01
N GLU A 23 21.31 12.99 18.89
CA GLU A 23 20.78 13.91 17.90
C GLU A 23 19.40 13.36 17.58
N THR A 24 18.36 14.03 18.08
CA THR A 24 17.02 13.82 17.58
C THR A 24 17.11 14.16 16.10
N GLU A 25 17.15 13.12 15.27
CA GLU A 25 17.15 13.23 13.82
C GLU A 25 15.98 14.14 13.43
N GLU A 26 16.32 15.31 12.89
CA GLU A 26 15.32 16.31 12.52
C GLU A 26 14.45 15.70 11.42
N LYS A 27 13.17 15.42 11.73
CA LYS A 27 12.25 14.80 10.77
C LYS A 27 12.13 15.72 9.55
N SER A 28 12.18 15.13 8.36
CA SER A 28 11.92 15.88 7.13
C SER A 28 10.51 16.48 7.15
N GLU A 29 10.34 17.61 6.47
CA GLU A 29 9.01 18.24 6.31
C GLU A 29 7.98 17.25 5.77
N GLU A 30 8.37 16.40 4.81
CA GLU A 30 7.52 15.34 4.25
C GLU A 30 7.03 14.35 5.32
N LEU A 31 7.92 13.90 6.21
CA LEU A 31 7.54 13.01 7.31
C LEU A 31 6.61 13.71 8.31
N ILE A 32 6.84 14.99 8.58
CA ILE A 32 5.95 15.79 9.45
C ILE A 32 4.56 15.91 8.83
N VAL A 33 4.49 16.15 7.52
CA VAL A 33 3.22 16.24 6.78
C VAL A 33 2.50 14.90 6.79
N MET A 34 3.20 13.80 6.51
CA MET A 34 2.62 12.45 6.51
C MET A 34 2.12 12.04 7.90
N ASP A 35 2.91 12.27 8.95
CA ASP A 35 2.51 11.98 10.34
C ASP A 35 1.26 12.79 10.73
N THR A 36 1.22 14.07 10.35
CA THR A 36 0.05 14.93 10.58
C THR A 36 -1.18 14.37 9.88
N ILE A 37 -1.07 14.01 8.60
CA ILE A 37 -2.18 13.44 7.83
C ILE A 37 -2.69 12.15 8.46
N VAL A 38 -1.82 11.17 8.72
CA VAL A 38 -2.20 9.87 9.29
C VAL A 38 -2.87 10.06 10.66
N LYS A 39 -2.32 10.94 11.51
CA LYS A 39 -2.89 11.22 12.83
C LYS A 39 -4.25 11.92 12.75
N THR A 40 -4.42 12.88 11.84
CA THR A 40 -5.68 13.62 11.69
C THR A 40 -6.78 12.76 11.07
N VAL A 41 -6.46 11.93 10.07
CA VAL A 41 -7.43 11.04 9.42
C VAL A 41 -7.77 9.85 10.31
N GLY A 42 -6.77 9.28 10.99
CA GLY A 42 -6.88 8.03 11.73
C GLY A 42 -6.58 6.81 10.86
N GLU A 43 -5.92 5.81 11.43
CA GLU A 43 -5.40 4.63 10.72
C GLU A 43 -6.48 3.82 9.97
N ASN A 44 -7.72 3.81 10.47
CA ASN A 44 -8.81 3.04 9.86
C ASN A 44 -9.41 3.70 8.62
N ASP A 45 -9.31 5.03 8.53
CA ASP A 45 -9.91 5.83 7.47
C ASP A 45 -8.86 6.35 6.47
N PHE A 46 -7.57 6.22 6.80
CA PHE A 46 -6.44 6.53 5.93
C PHE A 46 -6.22 5.38 4.92
N LEU A 47 -6.21 5.71 3.62
CA LEU A 47 -6.04 4.70 2.57
C LEU A 47 -4.71 4.84 1.85
N SER A 48 -4.41 6.02 1.33
CA SER A 48 -3.15 6.29 0.63
C SER A 48 -2.83 7.77 0.63
N VAL A 49 -1.55 8.09 0.50
CA VAL A 49 -1.08 9.45 0.31
C VAL A 49 0.03 9.47 -0.73
N SER A 50 0.03 10.49 -1.58
CA SER A 50 1.16 10.83 -2.43
C SER A 50 1.42 12.31 -2.34
N MET A 51 2.70 12.68 -2.40
CA MET A 51 3.14 14.06 -2.27
C MET A 51 3.97 14.45 -3.49
N ASN A 52 3.80 15.70 -3.93
CA ASN A 52 4.78 16.35 -4.80
C ASN A 52 5.29 17.61 -4.12
N ASP A 53 6.59 17.85 -4.21
CA ASP A 53 7.21 18.99 -3.55
C ASP A 53 7.03 20.31 -4.30
N THR A 54 6.85 20.23 -5.62
CA THR A 54 6.79 21.40 -6.52
C THR A 54 5.67 21.25 -7.57
N PRO A 55 4.53 21.96 -7.43
CA PRO A 55 4.11 22.68 -6.22
C PRO A 55 3.79 21.69 -5.09
N GLY A 56 3.89 22.17 -3.84
CA GLY A 56 3.55 21.42 -2.62
C GLY A 56 2.10 20.92 -2.67
N THR A 57 1.92 19.66 -3.04
CA THR A 57 0.61 19.02 -3.24
C THR A 57 0.57 17.69 -2.53
N VAL A 58 -0.57 17.40 -1.91
CA VAL A 58 -0.88 16.13 -1.27
C VAL A 58 -2.11 15.57 -1.99
N ASN A 59 -2.01 14.38 -2.57
CA ASN A 59 -3.18 13.63 -2.99
C ASN A 59 -3.43 12.54 -1.94
N LEU A 60 -4.52 12.71 -1.21
CA LEU A 60 -4.90 11.88 -0.08
C LEU A 60 -6.17 11.11 -0.43
N GLU A 61 -6.13 9.79 -0.27
CA GLU A 61 -7.31 8.93 -0.31
C GLU A 61 -7.73 8.57 1.11
N VAL A 62 -9.02 8.76 1.38
CA VAL A 62 -9.65 8.41 2.67
C VAL A 62 -10.92 7.61 2.47
N ALA A 63 -11.42 6.99 3.53
CA ALA A 63 -12.72 6.34 3.54
C ALA A 63 -13.87 7.30 3.20
N ASP A 64 -14.91 6.77 2.55
CA ASP A 64 -16.15 7.48 2.21
C ASP A 64 -17.01 7.88 3.42
N THR A 65 -16.67 7.39 4.60
CA THR A 65 -17.27 7.74 5.90
C THR A 65 -16.80 9.07 6.47
N VAL A 66 -15.67 9.60 5.97
CA VAL A 66 -15.01 10.79 6.52
C VAL A 66 -15.64 12.10 6.01
N ASN A 67 -15.68 13.13 6.86
CA ASN A 67 -15.98 14.50 6.43
C ASN A 67 -14.75 15.17 5.81
N SER A 68 -14.64 15.08 4.48
CA SER A 68 -13.55 15.62 3.68
C SER A 68 -13.24 17.11 3.95
N SER A 69 -14.26 17.91 4.22
CA SER A 69 -14.09 19.35 4.45
C SER A 69 -13.48 19.67 5.82
N GLU A 70 -13.81 18.85 6.81
CA GLU A 70 -13.34 18.98 8.18
C GLU A 70 -11.89 18.49 8.29
N ILE A 71 -11.60 17.31 7.75
CA ILE A 71 -10.24 16.77 7.69
C ILE A 71 -9.29 17.72 6.96
N ARG A 72 -9.68 18.27 5.82
CA ARG A 72 -8.83 19.23 5.09
C ARG A 72 -8.53 20.48 5.93
N LYS A 73 -9.51 20.99 6.69
CA LYS A 73 -9.31 22.16 7.56
C LYS A 73 -8.37 21.83 8.71
N GLU A 74 -8.58 20.67 9.33
CA GLU A 74 -7.79 20.23 10.48
C GLU A 74 -6.32 19.97 10.10
N ILE A 75 -6.06 19.25 9.00
CA ILE A 75 -4.68 19.04 8.51
C ILE A 75 -3.99 20.39 8.28
N ASN A 76 -4.63 21.32 7.57
CA ASN A 76 -4.05 22.64 7.30
C ASN A 76 -3.79 23.45 8.58
N ALA A 77 -4.69 23.36 9.57
CA ALA A 77 -4.51 24.01 10.86
C ALA A 77 -3.30 23.42 11.61
N GLN A 78 -3.18 22.09 11.65
CA GLN A 78 -2.07 21.40 12.31
C GLN A 78 -0.73 21.67 11.64
N LEU A 79 -0.64 21.65 10.31
CA LEU A 79 0.59 21.97 9.58
C LEU A 79 1.02 23.42 9.83
N LYS A 80 0.07 24.37 9.82
CA LYS A 80 0.36 25.76 10.15
C LYS A 80 0.88 25.93 11.57
N ASN A 81 0.31 25.21 12.54
CA ASN A 81 0.76 25.26 13.94
C ASN A 81 2.16 24.65 14.14
N GLN A 82 2.65 23.88 13.17
CA GLN A 82 3.98 23.27 13.15
C GLN A 82 4.96 24.09 12.29
N ASP A 83 4.61 25.31 11.90
CA ASP A 83 5.38 26.19 11.00
C ASP A 83 5.74 25.54 9.65
N ILE A 84 4.93 24.56 9.21
CA ILE A 84 5.07 23.91 7.91
C ILE A 84 4.43 24.80 6.83
N ARG A 85 5.08 24.89 5.67
CA ARG A 85 4.55 25.65 4.53
C ARG A 85 3.17 25.12 4.11
N PRO A 86 2.33 25.93 3.46
CA PRO A 86 1.02 25.47 2.98
C PRO A 86 1.14 24.39 1.90
N TYR A 87 0.32 23.34 2.03
CA TYR A 87 0.13 22.30 1.00
C TYR A 87 -1.26 22.38 0.39
N THR A 88 -1.35 22.12 -0.92
CA THR A 88 -2.65 21.90 -1.57
C THR A 88 -3.08 20.45 -1.35
N ILE A 89 -4.12 20.23 -0.54
CA ILE A 89 -4.64 18.90 -0.20
C ILE A 89 -5.81 18.53 -1.10
N ASN A 90 -5.52 17.71 -2.10
CA ASN A 90 -6.50 17.02 -2.93
C ASN A 90 -6.98 15.78 -2.17
N LEU A 91 -8.28 15.70 -1.88
CA LEU A 91 -8.85 14.61 -1.11
C LEU A 91 -9.83 13.85 -1.98
N ASN A 92 -9.59 12.55 -2.13
CA ASN A 92 -10.47 11.61 -2.81
C ASN A 92 -11.03 10.61 -1.79
N GLN A 93 -12.32 10.29 -1.90
CA GLN A 93 -12.96 9.32 -1.02
C GLN A 93 -13.16 8.00 -1.76
N ARG A 94 -12.87 6.88 -1.10
CA ARG A 94 -13.15 5.55 -1.62
C ARG A 94 -14.01 4.76 -0.66
N ASN A 95 -14.85 3.89 -1.20
CA ASN A 95 -15.64 2.99 -0.38
C ASN A 95 -14.75 2.03 0.39
N ILE A 96 -14.79 2.11 1.72
CA ILE A 96 -13.88 1.35 2.58
C ILE A 96 -14.08 -0.17 2.46
N ASP A 97 -15.30 -0.63 2.18
CA ASP A 97 -15.58 -2.05 2.02
C ASP A 97 -15.00 -2.59 0.71
N ILE A 98 -15.02 -1.78 -0.36
CA ILE A 98 -14.32 -2.10 -1.62
C ILE A 98 -12.81 -2.21 -1.37
N VAL A 99 -12.19 -1.26 -0.66
CA VAL A 99 -10.74 -1.29 -0.39
C VAL A 99 -10.34 -2.51 0.45
N LYS A 100 -11.12 -2.85 1.47
CA LYS A 100 -10.89 -4.07 2.27
C LYS A 100 -11.01 -5.33 1.41
N LYS A 101 -11.96 -5.36 0.47
CA LYS A 101 -12.08 -6.44 -0.51
C LYS A 101 -10.85 -6.49 -1.43
N GLU A 102 -10.37 -5.36 -1.95
CA GLU A 102 -9.14 -5.29 -2.77
C GLU A 102 -7.93 -5.88 -2.03
N ALA A 103 -7.74 -5.48 -0.76
CA ALA A 103 -6.65 -5.98 0.07
C ALA A 103 -6.72 -7.51 0.24
N ARG A 104 -7.91 -8.06 0.55
CA ARG A 104 -8.10 -9.52 0.63
C ARG A 104 -7.79 -10.22 -0.69
N TRP A 105 -8.26 -9.67 -1.81
CA TRP A 105 -8.02 -10.26 -3.13
C TRP A 105 -6.58 -10.15 -3.60
N SER A 106 -5.82 -9.15 -3.14
CA SER A 106 -4.37 -9.05 -3.37
C SER A 106 -3.63 -10.30 -2.86
N GLU A 107 -4.02 -10.83 -1.68
CA GLU A 107 -3.44 -12.06 -1.13
C GLU A 107 -3.79 -13.29 -1.98
N VAL A 108 -5.01 -13.33 -2.53
CA VAL A 108 -5.44 -14.37 -3.47
C VAL A 108 -4.62 -14.30 -4.77
N TYR A 109 -4.40 -13.10 -5.32
CA TYR A 109 -3.60 -12.89 -6.52
C TYR A 109 -2.14 -13.31 -6.32
N ALA A 110 -1.54 -12.93 -5.19
CA ALA A 110 -0.18 -13.35 -4.83
C ALA A 110 -0.07 -14.88 -4.76
N SER A 111 -1.10 -15.55 -4.22
CA SER A 111 -1.14 -17.01 -4.15
C SER A 111 -1.24 -17.67 -5.51
N ILE A 112 -2.08 -17.14 -6.42
CA ILE A 112 -2.14 -17.62 -7.81
C ILE A 112 -0.80 -17.42 -8.51
N PHE A 113 -0.19 -16.25 -8.36
CA PHE A 113 1.10 -15.93 -8.98
C PHE A 113 2.21 -16.89 -8.53
N ASN A 114 2.27 -17.19 -7.24
CA ASN A 114 3.29 -18.08 -6.70
C ASN A 114 3.01 -19.55 -7.04
N GLU A 115 1.78 -20.01 -6.80
CA GLU A 115 1.45 -21.43 -6.82
C GLU A 115 1.05 -21.98 -8.17
N VAL A 116 0.56 -21.11 -9.06
CA VAL A 116 0.19 -21.48 -10.43
C VAL A 116 1.24 -20.95 -11.38
N PHE A 117 1.45 -19.63 -11.45
CA PHE A 117 2.28 -19.05 -12.52
C PHE A 117 3.75 -19.41 -12.35
N THR A 118 4.31 -19.09 -11.18
CA THR A 118 5.73 -19.31 -10.91
C THR A 118 6.06 -20.80 -10.83
N LYS A 119 5.28 -21.56 -10.06
CA LYS A 119 5.53 -22.99 -9.84
C LYS A 119 5.40 -23.84 -11.11
N ASN A 120 4.44 -23.51 -12.00
CA ASN A 120 4.26 -24.23 -13.25
C ASN A 120 5.05 -23.61 -14.42
N GLY A 121 5.79 -22.52 -14.18
CA GLY A 121 6.64 -21.87 -15.18
C GLY A 121 5.88 -21.10 -16.26
N TYR A 122 4.66 -20.64 -15.98
CA TYR A 122 3.91 -19.77 -16.88
C TYR A 122 4.49 -18.36 -16.87
N LYS A 123 5.06 -17.96 -18.00
CA LYS A 123 5.69 -16.64 -18.17
C LYS A 123 4.70 -15.64 -18.73
N ASP A 124 4.79 -14.41 -18.23
CA ASP A 124 4.05 -13.24 -18.72
C ASP A 124 2.52 -13.39 -18.66
N PHE A 125 2.03 -14.21 -17.72
CA PHE A 125 0.61 -14.28 -17.41
C PHE A 125 0.22 -13.11 -16.51
N GLY A 126 -0.95 -12.54 -16.76
CA GLY A 126 -1.50 -11.43 -15.99
C GLY A 126 -2.82 -11.79 -15.32
N ILE A 127 -3.10 -11.14 -14.19
CA ILE A 127 -4.43 -11.17 -13.55
C ILE A 127 -5.07 -9.81 -13.79
N ARG A 128 -6.33 -9.80 -14.23
CA ARG A 128 -7.15 -8.60 -14.37
C ARG A 128 -8.42 -8.76 -13.53
N PRO A 129 -8.63 -7.94 -12.49
CA PRO A 129 -9.93 -7.87 -11.84
C PRO A 129 -10.91 -7.16 -12.76
N ILE A 130 -12.00 -7.82 -13.14
CA ILE A 130 -13.09 -7.22 -13.93
C ILE A 130 -14.34 -7.15 -13.05
N ASN A 131 -15.07 -6.03 -13.14
CA ASN A 131 -16.30 -5.77 -12.36
C ASN A 131 -16.09 -5.77 -10.84
N PHE A 132 -14.90 -5.42 -10.35
CA PHE A 132 -14.56 -5.50 -8.92
C PHE A 132 -15.47 -4.66 -8.02
N GLU A 133 -15.83 -3.46 -8.51
CA GLU A 133 -16.72 -2.50 -7.85
C GLU A 133 -18.21 -2.72 -8.19
N SER A 134 -18.53 -3.75 -9.00
CA SER A 134 -19.91 -4.06 -9.39
C SER A 134 -20.64 -4.89 -8.34
N SER A 135 -21.98 -4.82 -8.36
CA SER A 135 -22.84 -5.75 -7.63
C SER A 135 -22.91 -7.14 -8.27
N GLN A 136 -22.38 -7.30 -9.49
CA GLN A 136 -22.22 -8.59 -10.15
C GLN A 136 -21.08 -9.40 -9.50
N PRO A 137 -21.10 -10.74 -9.60
CA PRO A 137 -19.91 -11.54 -9.31
C PRO A 137 -18.71 -10.98 -10.08
N PHE A 138 -17.62 -10.67 -9.38
CA PHE A 138 -16.45 -10.12 -10.06
C PHE A 138 -15.72 -11.25 -10.79
N THR A 139 -15.05 -10.91 -11.88
CA THR A 139 -14.35 -11.90 -12.70
C THR A 139 -12.86 -11.87 -12.41
N LEU A 140 -12.34 -13.01 -11.97
CA LEU A 140 -10.91 -13.30 -11.93
C LEU A 140 -10.45 -13.65 -13.34
N ALA A 141 -10.10 -12.62 -14.13
CA ALA A 141 -9.64 -12.82 -15.49
C ALA A 141 -8.13 -13.07 -15.51
N ILE A 142 -7.72 -14.12 -16.21
CA ILE A 142 -6.33 -14.52 -16.38
C ILE A 142 -5.95 -14.30 -17.83
N GLN A 143 -5.04 -13.38 -18.06
CA GLN A 143 -4.48 -13.10 -19.36
C GLN A 143 -3.28 -14.02 -19.60
N THR A 144 -3.38 -14.87 -20.62
CA THR A 144 -2.29 -15.76 -21.03
C THR A 144 -1.54 -15.20 -22.24
N THR A 145 -0.40 -15.81 -22.56
CA THR A 145 0.39 -15.54 -23.77
C THR A 145 0.03 -16.44 -24.95
N LEU A 146 -0.98 -17.31 -24.81
CA LEU A 146 -1.38 -18.24 -25.87
C LEU A 146 -1.98 -17.49 -27.06
N ASN A 147 -1.69 -17.95 -28.26
CA ASN A 147 -2.39 -17.49 -29.46
C ASN A 147 -3.69 -18.28 -29.66
N ASN A 148 -4.71 -17.63 -30.21
CA ASN A 148 -5.98 -18.32 -30.50
C ASN A 148 -5.83 -19.45 -31.53
N SER A 149 -4.82 -19.34 -32.41
CA SER A 149 -4.51 -20.33 -33.42
C SER A 149 -3.77 -21.55 -32.87
N ASP A 150 -3.30 -21.51 -31.62
CA ASP A 150 -2.54 -22.61 -31.04
C ASP A 150 -3.46 -23.84 -30.87
N PRO A 151 -3.12 -24.96 -31.53
CA PRO A 151 -3.86 -26.21 -31.34
C PRO A 151 -3.80 -26.59 -29.85
N GLY A 152 -4.96 -26.69 -29.20
CA GLY A 152 -5.03 -27.01 -27.77
C GLY A 152 -5.21 -25.82 -26.83
N ALA A 153 -5.38 -24.59 -27.34
CA ALA A 153 -5.57 -23.41 -26.49
C ALA A 153 -6.75 -23.56 -25.51
N LYS A 154 -7.84 -24.23 -25.93
CA LYS A 154 -9.00 -24.45 -25.08
C LYS A 154 -8.73 -25.47 -23.97
N GLU A 155 -8.08 -26.57 -24.30
CA GLU A 155 -7.65 -27.59 -23.35
C GLU A 155 -6.68 -27.00 -22.32
N PHE A 156 -5.76 -26.15 -22.77
CA PHE A 156 -4.85 -25.44 -21.88
C PHE A 156 -5.57 -24.41 -20.99
N GLY A 157 -6.55 -23.68 -21.53
CA GLY A 157 -7.42 -22.78 -20.75
C GLY A 157 -8.11 -23.51 -19.59
N LYS A 158 -8.72 -24.67 -19.87
CA LYS A 158 -9.34 -25.52 -18.85
C LYS A 158 -8.33 -26.05 -17.82
N LYS A 159 -7.12 -26.40 -18.26
CA LYS A 159 -6.04 -26.82 -17.35
C LYS A 159 -5.70 -25.70 -16.36
N ILE A 160 -5.52 -24.46 -16.84
CA ILE A 160 -5.24 -23.31 -15.96
C ILE A 160 -6.39 -23.06 -15.00
N GLU A 161 -7.64 -23.12 -15.48
CA GLU A 161 -8.83 -22.95 -14.63
C GLU A 161 -8.83 -23.96 -13.46
N ILE A 162 -8.53 -25.23 -13.74
CA ILE A 162 -8.44 -26.27 -12.71
C ILE A 162 -7.32 -25.97 -11.71
N GLU A 163 -6.13 -25.59 -12.20
CA GLU A 163 -4.98 -25.26 -11.35
C GLU A 163 -5.27 -24.08 -10.43
N ILE A 164 -5.92 -23.03 -10.95
CA ILE A 164 -6.35 -21.88 -10.15
C ILE A 164 -7.41 -22.30 -9.15
N ASN A 165 -8.45 -23.01 -9.58
CA ASN A 165 -9.51 -23.46 -8.66
C ASN A 165 -8.93 -24.30 -7.52
N ASN A 166 -7.95 -25.17 -7.78
CA ASN A 166 -7.27 -25.94 -6.74
C ASN A 166 -6.61 -25.05 -5.68
N VAL A 167 -5.97 -23.93 -6.08
CA VAL A 167 -5.43 -22.93 -5.15
C VAL A 167 -6.55 -22.23 -4.38
N LEU A 168 -7.61 -21.79 -5.06
CA LEU A 168 -8.74 -21.12 -4.43
C LEU A 168 -9.49 -22.01 -3.44
N GLN A 169 -9.42 -23.33 -3.60
CA GLN A 169 -10.06 -24.27 -2.68
C GLN A 169 -9.31 -24.46 -1.35
N LYS A 170 -8.07 -23.97 -1.23
CA LYS A 170 -7.27 -24.10 0.00
C LYS A 170 -7.86 -23.31 1.16
N LYS A 171 -7.65 -23.82 2.38
CA LYS A 171 -8.26 -23.28 3.60
C LYS A 171 -7.83 -21.84 3.86
N GLU A 172 -6.56 -21.51 3.71
CA GLU A 172 -6.06 -20.14 3.86
C GLU A 172 -6.66 -19.19 2.81
N ILE A 173 -6.71 -19.61 1.54
CA ILE A 173 -7.20 -18.77 0.44
C ILE A 173 -8.70 -18.50 0.57
N LYS A 174 -9.49 -19.51 0.97
CA LYS A 174 -10.92 -19.35 1.24
C LYS A 174 -11.22 -18.29 2.30
N LYS A 175 -10.34 -18.08 3.28
CA LYS A 175 -10.52 -17.01 4.28
C LYS A 175 -10.42 -15.62 3.65
N TRP A 176 -9.53 -15.46 2.67
CA TRP A 176 -9.39 -14.20 1.95
C TRP A 176 -10.53 -13.97 0.95
N ILE A 177 -11.02 -15.01 0.29
CA ILE A 177 -12.21 -14.91 -0.57
C ILE A 177 -13.46 -14.57 0.27
N ASP A 178 -13.54 -15.10 1.50
CA ASP A 178 -14.68 -14.97 2.40
C ASP A 178 -16.00 -15.41 1.72
N LYS A 179 -16.91 -14.47 1.46
CA LYS A 179 -18.22 -14.70 0.84
C LYS A 179 -18.33 -14.09 -0.55
N ASP A 180 -17.23 -13.61 -1.12
CA ASP A 180 -17.25 -12.97 -2.43
C ASP A 180 -17.61 -13.99 -3.52
N SER A 181 -18.61 -13.65 -4.33
CA SER A 181 -18.95 -14.41 -5.53
C SER A 181 -18.00 -14.04 -6.66
N TYR A 182 -17.51 -15.06 -7.39
CA TYR A 182 -16.55 -14.88 -8.47
C TYR A 182 -16.70 -15.90 -9.60
N THR A 183 -16.15 -15.55 -10.76
CA THR A 183 -15.93 -16.48 -11.89
C THR A 183 -14.46 -16.47 -12.30
N ILE A 184 -13.97 -17.59 -12.82
CA ILE A 184 -12.62 -17.71 -13.38
C ILE A 184 -12.75 -17.67 -14.90
N GLU A 185 -12.04 -16.75 -15.54
CA GLU A 185 -12.03 -16.64 -17.00
C GLU A 185 -10.61 -16.56 -17.52
N ILE A 186 -10.27 -17.45 -18.44
CA ILE A 186 -8.94 -17.54 -19.04
C ILE A 186 -9.01 -16.97 -20.45
N TYR A 187 -8.14 -16.01 -20.74
CA TYR A 187 -8.08 -15.28 -21.99
C TYR A 187 -6.77 -15.56 -22.72
N ASN A 188 -6.84 -15.74 -24.04
CA ASN A 188 -5.67 -15.77 -24.91
C ASN A 188 -5.12 -14.35 -25.16
N GLN A 189 -3.96 -14.22 -25.79
CA GLN A 189 -3.32 -12.94 -26.08
C GLN A 189 -4.22 -11.97 -26.86
N GLY A 190 -5.11 -12.48 -27.71
CA GLY A 190 -6.09 -11.70 -28.47
C GLY A 190 -7.33 -11.27 -27.68
N GLY A 191 -7.40 -11.58 -26.39
CA GLY A 191 -8.53 -11.23 -25.52
C GLY A 191 -9.77 -12.11 -25.70
N GLN A 192 -9.65 -13.27 -26.35
CA GLN A 192 -10.75 -14.22 -26.45
C GLN A 192 -10.69 -15.23 -25.31
N LYS A 193 -11.86 -15.54 -24.74
CA LYS A 193 -12.01 -16.54 -23.69
C LYS A 193 -11.72 -17.94 -24.24
N ILE A 194 -10.91 -18.71 -23.51
CA ILE A 194 -10.44 -20.04 -23.91
C ILE A 194 -10.83 -21.16 -22.93
N ASN A 195 -11.60 -20.89 -21.87
CA ASN A 195 -12.19 -21.91 -21.01
C ASN A 195 -13.72 -21.98 -21.12
#